data_AF-D1ANA2-F1
#
_entry.id   AF-D1ANA2-F1
#
_cell.length_a   1.000
_cell.length_b   1.000
_cell.length_c   1.000
_cell.angle_alpha   90.00
_cell.angle_beta   90.00
_cell.angle_gamma   90.00
#
_symmetry.space_group_name_H-M   'P 1'
#
loop_
_entity.id
_entity.type
_entity.pdbx_description
1 polymer ?
#
loop_
_entity_poly.entity_id
_entity_poly.type
_entity_poly.pdbx_seq_one_letter_code
_entity_poly.pdbx_strand_id
1 'polypeptide(L)' 'MNIAYKKIKKYLEENNISCSKLAKNINMSRQNFSHHYANLKMNKLTFSPDKIKLLSEITGVKYENFFDN' A
#
# COMPACT_ATOMS: atom_id res chain seq x y z
N MET A 1 10.07 8.74 5.84
CA MET A 1 9.45 7.39 5.74
C MET A 1 8.07 7.66 5.20
N ASN A 2 7.84 7.18 3.98
CA ASN A 2 6.75 7.57 3.10
C ASN A 2 5.39 7.63 3.80
N ILE A 3 4.63 8.68 3.49
CA ILE A 3 3.35 8.96 4.14
C ILE A 3 2.33 7.87 3.83
N ALA A 4 2.24 7.41 2.58
CA ALA A 4 1.34 6.32 2.21
C ALA A 4 1.69 5.02 2.95
N TYR A 5 2.98 4.67 3.09
CA TYR A 5 3.37 3.49 3.88
C TYR A 5 2.82 3.55 5.31
N LYS A 6 2.98 4.69 6.01
CA LYS A 6 2.49 4.86 7.38
C LYS A 6 0.98 4.69 7.47
N LYS A 7 0.25 5.28 6.52
CA LYS A 7 -1.23 5.21 6.50
C LYS A 7 -1.75 3.82 6.15
N ILE A 8 -1.13 3.13 5.19
CA ILE A 8 -1.46 1.73 4.87
C ILE A 8 -1.18 0.82 6.07
N LYS A 9 -0.04 1.01 6.75
CA LYS A 9 0.28 0.26 7.97
C LYS A 9 -0.79 0.45 9.04
N LYS A 10 -1.17 1.70 9.30
CA LYS A 10 -2.22 2.05 10.26
C LYS A 10 -3.57 1.41 9.88
N TYR A 11 -3.97 1.47 8.62
CA TYR A 11 -5.18 0.82 8.13
C TYR A 11 -5.18 -0.70 8.41
N LEU A 12 -4.07 -1.38 8.14
CA LEU A 12 -3.94 -2.83 8.39
C LEU A 12 -4.10 -3.16 9.88
N GLU A 13 -3.50 -2.35 10.76
CA GLU A 13 -3.57 -2.51 12.22
C GLU A 13 -4.98 -2.25 12.75
N GLU A 14 -5.62 -1.14 12.36
CA GLU A 14 -6.96 -0.76 12.83
C GLU A 14 -8.06 -1.72 12.37
N ASN A 15 -7.92 -2.31 11.18
CA ASN A 15 -8.92 -3.22 10.63
C ASN A 15 -8.61 -4.70 10.89
N ASN A 16 -7.50 -5.00 11.59
CA ASN A 16 -7.01 -6.36 11.79
C ASN A 16 -6.89 -7.16 10.47
N ILE A 17 -6.43 -6.49 9.40
CA ILE A 17 -6.29 -7.05 8.06
C ILE A 17 -4.84 -7.44 7.83
N SER A 18 -4.61 -8.66 7.33
CA SER A 18 -3.26 -9.08 6.92
C SER A 18 -2.86 -8.47 5.57
N CYS A 19 -1.56 -8.23 5.36
CA CYS A 19 -1.02 -7.81 4.06
C CYS A 19 -1.43 -8.77 2.92
N SER A 20 -1.54 -10.07 3.21
CA SER A 20 -1.99 -11.09 2.24
C SER A 20 -3.42 -10.83 1.76
N LYS A 21 -4.32 -10.42 2.66
CA LYS A 21 -5.70 -10.08 2.33
C LYS A 21 -5.77 -8.80 1.50
N LEU A 22 -5.01 -7.77 1.86
CA LEU A 22 -4.93 -6.53 1.07
C LEU A 22 -4.38 -6.80 -0.33
N ALA A 23 -3.33 -7.63 -0.45
CA ALA A 23 -2.79 -8.05 -1.74
C ALA A 23 -3.85 -8.70 -2.65
N LYS A 24 -4.67 -9.60 -2.09
CA LYS A 24 -5.80 -10.20 -2.81
C LYS A 24 -6.82 -9.16 -3.28
N ASN A 25 -7.19 -8.20 -2.43
CA ASN A 25 -8.17 -7.17 -2.78
C ASN A 25 -7.70 -6.29 -3.95
N ILE A 26 -6.38 -6.11 -4.13
CA ILE A 26 -5.81 -5.38 -5.26
C ILE A 26 -5.39 -6.29 -6.42
N ASN A 27 -5.83 -7.56 -6.47
CA ASN A 27 -5.43 -8.55 -7.49
C ASN A 27 -3.90 -8.64 -7.65
N MET A 28 -3.20 -8.91 -6.55
CA MET A 28 -1.75 -9.08 -6.51
C MET A 28 -1.37 -10.27 -5.61
N SER A 29 -0.30 -10.98 -5.96
CA SER A 29 0.25 -12.01 -5.06
C SER A 29 0.82 -11.39 -3.79
N ARG A 30 0.84 -12.16 -2.69
CA ARG A 30 1.43 -11.72 -1.42
C ARG A 30 2.91 -11.32 -1.59
N GLN A 31 3.67 -12.10 -2.35
CA GLN A 31 5.09 -11.87 -2.58
C GLN A 31 5.32 -10.54 -3.29
N ASN A 32 4.57 -10.27 -4.36
CA ASN A 32 4.71 -9.04 -5.11
C ASN A 32 4.28 -7.82 -4.29
N PHE A 33 3.17 -7.94 -3.55
CA PHE A 33 2.75 -6.88 -2.62
C PHE A 33 3.82 -6.59 -1.57
N SER A 34 4.41 -7.63 -0.98
CA SER A 34 5.46 -7.49 0.04
C SER A 34 6.68 -6.76 -0.52
N HIS A 35 7.09 -7.05 -1.76
CA HIS A 35 8.19 -6.36 -2.43
C HIS A 35 7.89 -4.85 -2.58
N HIS A 36 6.75 -4.51 -3.18
CA HIS A 36 6.36 -3.11 -3.36
C HIS A 36 6.15 -2.36 -2.05
N TYR A 37 5.57 -3.02 -1.04
CA TYR A 37 5.33 -2.43 0.28
C TYR A 37 6.64 -2.15 1.03
N ALA A 38 7.62 -3.05 0.93
CA ALA A 38 8.97 -2.82 1.47
C ALA A 38 9.68 -1.66 0.75
N ASN A 39 9.56 -1.57 -0.58
CA ASN A 39 10.08 -0.44 -1.35
C ASN A 39 9.43 0.88 -0.93
N LEU A 40 8.10 0.89 -0.73
CA LEU A 40 7.38 2.07 -0.29
C LEU A 40 7.86 2.56 1.09
N LYS A 41 8.13 1.63 2.03
CA LYS A 41 8.76 1.95 3.33
C LYS A 41 10.10 2.69 3.16
N MET A 42 10.85 2.33 2.12
CA MET A 42 12.14 2.93 1.75
C MET A 42 12.01 4.12 0.79
N ASN A 43 10.83 4.73 0.68
CA ASN A 43 10.55 5.88 -0.20
C ASN A 43 10.74 5.56 -1.71
N LYS A 44 10.66 4.28 -2.11
CA LYS A 44 10.72 3.85 -3.50
C LYS A 44 9.34 3.43 -3.98
N LEU A 45 8.69 4.28 -4.77
CA LEU A 45 7.39 3.96 -5.36
C LEU A 45 7.59 3.00 -6.55
N THR A 46 7.06 1.78 -6.41
CA THR A 46 7.15 0.74 -7.44
C THR A 46 5.80 0.12 -7.80
N PHE A 47 4.73 0.51 -7.10
CA PHE A 47 3.36 0.13 -7.48
C PHE A 47 3.00 0.78 -8.82
N SER A 48 2.28 0.06 -9.68
CA SER A 48 1.70 0.67 -10.88
C SER A 48 0.56 1.63 -10.51
N PRO A 49 0.25 2.64 -11.35
CA PRO A 49 -0.82 3.60 -11.09
C PRO A 49 -2.17 2.95 -10.76
N ASP A 50 -2.54 1.89 -11.46
CA ASP A 50 -3.79 1.14 -11.20
C ASP A 50 -3.82 0.54 -9.79
N LYS A 51 -2.67 0.03 -9.31
CA LYS A 51 -2.57 -0.53 -7.95
C LYS A 51 -2.60 0.57 -6.90
N ILE A 52 -2.02 1.74 -7.19
CA ILE A 52 -2.12 2.90 -6.31
C ILE A 52 -3.58 3.34 -6.18
N LYS A 53 -4.31 3.42 -7.30
CA LYS A 53 -5.73 3.77 -7.30
C LYS A 53 -6.56 2.80 -6.45
N LEU A 54 -6.40 1.49 -6.64
CA LEU A 54 -7.08 0.48 -5.83
C LEU A 54 -6.71 0.57 -4.34
N LEU A 55 -5.43 0.81 -4.03
CA LEU A 55 -5.00 1.03 -2.65
C LEU A 55 -5.65 2.27 -2.05
N SER A 56 -5.75 3.37 -2.80
CA SER A 56 -6.43 4.58 -2.38
C SER A 56 -7.90 4.34 -2.08
N GLU A 57 -8.61 3.61 -2.95
CA GLU A 57 -10.02 3.26 -2.77
C GLU A 57 -10.26 2.38 -1.54
N ILE A 58 -9.40 1.37 -1.32
CA ILE A 58 -9.56 0.41 -0.21
C ILE A 58 -9.13 1.00 1.14
N THR A 59 -8.01 1.71 1.17
CA THR A 59 -7.37 2.16 2.42
C THR A 59 -7.70 3.60 2.78
N GLY A 60 -8.33 4.36 1.88
CA GLY A 60 -8.58 5.80 2.04
C GLY A 60 -7.32 6.66 1.93
N VAL A 61 -6.18 6.08 1.56
CA VAL A 61 -4.93 6.82 1.38
C VAL A 61 -5.00 7.64 0.10
N LYS A 62 -4.98 8.98 0.21
CA LYS A 62 -4.98 9.84 -0.98
C LYS A 62 -3.79 9.54 -1.90
N TYR A 63 -4.02 9.63 -3.20
CA TYR A 63 -3.07 9.28 -4.26
C TYR A 63 -1.73 10.03 -4.11
N GLU A 64 -1.78 11.30 -3.72
CA GLU A 64 -0.61 12.17 -3.55
C GLU A 64 0.35 11.66 -2.47
N ASN A 65 -0.18 11.02 -1.42
CA ASN A 65 0.65 10.51 -0.31
C ASN A 65 1.64 9.42 -0.75
N PHE A 66 1.44 8.80 -1.90
CA PHE A 66 2.37 7.79 -2.44
C PHE A 66 3.64 8.43 -2.99
N PHE A 67 3.60 9.72 -3.33
CA PHE A 67 4.70 10.50 -3.87
C PHE A 67 5.40 11.34 -2.79
N ASP A 68 4.79 11.47 -1.61
CA ASP A 68 5.31 12.26 -0.48
C ASP A 68 6.11 11.42 0.55
N ASN A 69 7.20 12.01 1.06
CA ASN A 69 8.23 11.33 1.88
C ASN A 69 8.12 11.48 3.40
#